data_AF-A0A8H7HNI4-F1
#
_entry.id   AF-A0A8H7HNI4-F1
#
_cell.length_a   1.000
_cell.length_b   1.000
_cell.length_c   1.000
_cell.angle_alpha   90.00
_cell.angle_beta   90.00
_cell.angle_gamma   90.00
#
_symmetry.space_group_name_H-M   'P 1'
#
loop_
_entity.id
_entity.type
_entity.pdbx_description
1 polymer ?
#
loop_
_entity_poly.entity_id
_entity_poly.type
_entity_poly.pdbx_seq_one_letter_code
_entity_poly.pdbx_strand_id
1 'polypeptide(L)'
;MHLSLSTIRSLGGLQLLVTLLCTRSAGAIPTSSDLLRRNGTLPSINEYLQQRTDLIAEERAIRFDAGFIQNATDKELRAIKIVDALRLREQQAIWFADPDKEPGMPFLWAKDTIAQTDLFKLIKKAGVGLGAC
;
A
#
# COMPACT_ATOMS: atom_id res chain seq x y z
N MET A 1 -44.45 24.41 -30.01
CA MET A 1 -43.37 23.52 -30.49
C MET A 1 -43.05 22.57 -29.32
N HIS A 2 -43.85 21.56 -29.02
CA HIS A 2 -43.99 20.23 -29.64
C HIS A 2 -42.67 19.47 -29.92
N LEU A 3 -42.65 18.23 -29.42
CA LEU A 3 -41.73 17.09 -29.62
C LEU A 3 -40.51 17.00 -28.69
N SER A 4 -40.11 15.85 -28.16
CA SER A 4 -40.72 14.55 -27.86
C SER A 4 -39.62 13.73 -27.17
N LEU A 5 -39.96 12.98 -26.11
CA LEU A 5 -39.14 11.88 -25.61
C LEU A 5 -39.10 10.79 -26.69
N SER A 6 -37.93 10.53 -27.27
CA SER A 6 -37.60 9.20 -27.80
C SER A 6 -36.12 9.12 -28.20
N THR A 7 -35.48 8.07 -27.71
CA THR A 7 -34.28 7.44 -28.30
C THR A 7 -32.92 7.91 -27.77
N ILE A 8 -32.66 7.62 -26.48
CA ILE A 8 -31.36 7.07 -26.08
C ILE A 8 -31.64 5.84 -25.20
N ARG A 9 -32.25 4.80 -25.81
CA ARG A 9 -32.00 3.42 -25.39
C ARG A 9 -30.79 2.96 -26.18
N SER A 10 -29.66 2.79 -25.51
CA SER A 10 -28.80 1.62 -25.63
C SER A 10 -27.42 1.95 -25.05
N LEU A 11 -26.99 1.14 -24.08
CA LEU A 11 -25.66 1.14 -23.45
C LEU A 11 -25.25 2.44 -22.73
N GLY A 12 -25.52 2.56 -21.43
CA GLY A 12 -24.97 3.66 -20.64
C GLY A 12 -24.85 3.47 -19.13
N GLY A 13 -25.41 2.39 -18.56
CA GLY A 13 -25.42 2.20 -17.10
C GLY A 13 -24.06 1.84 -16.49
N LEU A 14 -23.28 0.98 -17.16
CA LEU A 14 -21.96 0.59 -16.66
C LEU A 14 -20.85 1.60 -16.99
N GLN A 15 -21.03 2.40 -18.05
CA GLN A 15 -20.03 3.38 -18.49
C GLN A 15 -20.01 4.62 -17.57
N LEU A 16 -21.17 5.02 -17.04
CA LEU A 16 -21.24 6.14 -16.08
C LEU A 16 -20.61 5.80 -14.72
N LEU A 17 -20.66 4.54 -14.29
CA LEU A 17 -20.10 4.13 -12.99
C LEU A 17 -18.57 4.01 -13.04
N VAL A 18 -18.02 3.54 -14.16
CA VAL A 18 -16.56 3.44 -14.38
C VAL A 18 -15.92 4.82 -14.49
N THR A 19 -16.61 5.79 -15.10
CA THR A 19 -16.11 7.18 -15.15
C THR A 19 -16.15 7.89 -13.80
N LEU A 20 -17.03 7.52 -12.88
CA LEU A 20 -17.06 8.12 -11.54
C LEU A 20 -15.98 7.58 -10.58
N LEU A 21 -15.50 6.35 -10.79
CA LEU A 21 -14.44 5.74 -9.96
C LEU A 21 -13.02 6.06 -10.44
N CYS A 22 -12.85 6.50 -11.69
CA CYS A 22 -11.53 6.79 -12.27
C CYS A 22 -11.09 8.26 -12.21
N THR A 23 -11.89 9.18 -11.66
CA THR A 23 -11.51 10.60 -11.56
C THR A 23 -10.74 10.97 -10.29
N ARG A 24 -10.37 9.99 -9.46
CA ARG A 24 -9.64 10.23 -8.21
C ARG A 24 -8.22 9.66 -8.19
N SER A 25 -7.44 9.91 -9.23
CA SER A 25 -5.97 9.87 -9.12
C SER A 25 -5.30 10.62 -10.26
N ALA A 26 -5.33 11.95 -10.18
CA ALA A 26 -4.32 12.79 -10.83
C ALA A 26 -3.61 13.61 -9.75
N GLY A 27 -3.10 12.93 -8.73
CA GLY A 27 -2.02 13.49 -7.93
C GLY A 27 -0.77 13.38 -8.77
N ALA A 28 -0.34 14.48 -9.40
CA ALA A 28 0.98 14.55 -9.99
C ALA A 28 1.99 14.20 -8.88
N ILE A 29 2.76 13.13 -9.07
CA ILE A 29 3.91 12.87 -8.21
C ILE A 29 4.90 13.99 -8.52
N PRO A 30 5.17 14.93 -7.60
CA PRO A 30 6.15 15.97 -7.88
C PRO A 30 7.48 15.29 -8.17
N THR A 31 8.05 15.59 -9.33
CA THR A 31 9.41 15.15 -9.65
C THR A 31 10.38 15.83 -8.68
N SER A 32 11.56 15.24 -8.43
CA SER A 32 12.56 15.83 -7.52
C SER A 32 12.89 17.29 -7.89
N SER A 33 12.82 17.64 -9.19
CA SER A 33 12.95 19.00 -9.70
C SER A 33 11.80 19.95 -9.35
N ASP A 34 10.58 19.45 -9.16
CA ASP A 34 9.41 20.28 -8.81
C ASP A 34 9.46 20.76 -7.35
N LEU A 35 10.09 19.97 -6.47
CA LEU A 35 10.29 20.34 -5.06
C LEU A 35 11.34 21.44 -4.88
N LEU A 36 12.28 21.58 -5.81
CA LEU A 36 13.27 22.66 -5.80
C LEU A 36 12.73 23.99 -6.33
N ARG A 37 11.52 24.00 -6.91
CA ARG A 37 10.91 25.18 -7.56
C ARG A 37 9.75 25.77 -6.76
N ARG A 38 9.86 25.83 -5.43
CA ARG A 38 8.94 26.63 -4.59
C ARG A 38 9.75 27.52 -3.64
N ASN A 39 10.22 28.65 -4.16
CA ASN A 39 10.84 29.77 -3.44
C ASN A 39 11.92 29.43 -2.38
N GLY A 40 13.18 29.34 -2.83
CA GLY A 40 14.25 30.21 -2.32
C GLY A 40 14.83 30.03 -0.92
N THR A 41 14.42 29.06 -0.11
CA THR A 41 15.13 28.72 1.15
C THR A 41 14.99 27.22 1.41
N LEU A 42 16.11 26.52 1.52
CA LEU A 42 16.08 25.11 1.94
C LEU A 42 15.51 25.06 3.36
N PRO A 43 14.48 24.23 3.62
CA PRO A 43 13.98 24.05 4.97
C PRO A 43 15.14 23.61 5.87
N SER A 44 15.12 24.08 7.11
CA SER A 44 16.01 23.56 8.13
C SER A 44 15.83 22.05 8.26
N ILE A 45 16.87 21.35 8.72
CA ILE A 45 16.81 19.89 8.93
C ILE A 45 15.60 19.51 9.80
N ASN A 46 15.28 20.31 10.80
CA ASN A 46 14.14 20.07 11.70
C ASN A 46 12.80 20.22 10.97
N GLU A 47 12.63 21.25 10.14
CA GLU A 47 11.41 21.42 9.34
C GLU A 47 11.22 20.25 8.36
N TYR A 48 12.30 19.80 7.72
CA TYR A 48 12.25 18.62 6.86
C TYR A 48 11.86 17.34 7.63
N LEU A 49 12.48 17.10 8.79
CA LEU A 49 12.18 15.92 9.61
C LEU A 49 10.74 15.94 10.13
N GLN A 50 10.22 17.12 10.49
CA GLN A 50 8.83 17.28 10.89
C GLN A 50 7.88 16.98 9.73
N GLN A 51 8.07 17.61 8.57
CA GLN A 51 7.26 17.37 7.37
C GLN A 51 7.28 15.88 6.96
N ARG A 52 8.46 15.24 7.04
CA ARG A 52 8.59 13.80 6.78
C ARG A 52 7.78 12.96 7.77
N THR A 53 7.80 13.32 9.04
CA THR A 53 7.04 12.61 10.09
C THR A 53 5.54 12.77 9.87
N ASP A 54 5.10 13.98 9.51
CA ASP A 54 3.69 14.28 9.22
C ASP A 54 3.18 13.48 8.02
N LEU A 55 3.95 13.43 6.93
CA LEU A 55 3.60 12.63 5.74
C LEU A 55 3.54 11.12 6.03
N ILE A 56 4.46 10.60 6.87
CA ILE A 56 4.42 9.20 7.29
C ILE A 56 3.17 8.92 8.14
N ALA A 57 2.78 9.86 9.00
CA ALA A 57 1.56 9.72 9.81
C ALA A 57 0.31 9.75 8.94
N GLU A 58 0.23 10.65 7.96
CA GLU A 58 -0.87 10.75 6.99
C GLU A 58 -1.01 9.46 6.17
N GLU A 59 0.11 8.94 5.62
CA GLU A 59 0.11 7.69 4.87
C GLU A 59 -0.36 6.51 5.72
N ARG A 60 0.12 6.40 6.96
CA ARG A 60 -0.30 5.33 7.88
C ARG A 60 -1.77 5.42 8.26
N ALA A 61 -2.33 6.63 8.35
CA ALA A 61 -3.73 6.84 8.68
C ALA A 61 -4.69 6.38 7.57
N ILE A 62 -4.23 6.32 6.31
CA ILE A 62 -5.06 5.91 5.16
C ILE A 62 -4.89 4.44 4.77
N ARG A 63 -3.99 3.68 5.43
CA ARG A 63 -3.84 2.25 5.17
C ARG A 63 -5.10 1.49 5.51
N PHE A 64 -5.36 0.41 4.79
CA PHE A 64 -6.50 -0.47 5.01
C PHE A 64 -6.59 -1.00 6.46
N ASP A 65 -5.44 -1.24 7.10
CA ASP A 65 -5.34 -1.78 8.45
C ASP A 65 -5.30 -0.70 9.56
N ALA A 66 -5.38 0.59 9.21
CA ALA A 66 -5.24 1.69 10.18
C ALA A 66 -6.24 1.59 11.34
N GLY A 67 -7.51 1.31 11.04
CA GLY A 67 -8.56 1.15 12.05
C GLY A 67 -8.36 -0.08 12.93
N PHE A 68 -7.81 -1.17 12.38
CA PHE A 68 -7.47 -2.36 13.17
C PHE A 68 -6.32 -2.07 14.12
N ILE A 69 -5.25 -1.44 13.63
CA ILE A 69 -4.06 -1.11 14.42
C ILE A 69 -4.40 -0.15 15.57
N GLN A 70 -5.25 0.86 15.33
CA GLN A 70 -5.68 1.81 16.37
C GLN A 70 -6.43 1.14 17.52
N ASN A 71 -7.15 0.05 17.25
CA ASN A 71 -7.95 -0.68 18.23
C ASN A 71 -7.29 -1.99 18.70
N ALA A 72 -6.05 -2.25 18.31
CA ALA A 72 -5.36 -3.49 18.61
C ALA A 72 -5.06 -3.62 20.11
N THR A 73 -5.32 -4.81 20.64
CA THR A 73 -4.95 -5.19 22.01
C THR A 73 -3.42 -5.29 22.16
N ASP A 74 -2.92 -5.25 23.39
CA ASP A 74 -1.49 -5.44 23.67
C ASP A 74 -0.94 -6.77 23.12
N LYS A 75 -1.77 -7.81 23.07
CA LYS A 75 -1.38 -9.11 22.50
C LYS A 75 -1.21 -9.01 20.99
N GLU A 76 -2.12 -8.34 20.30
CA GLU A 76 -2.04 -8.10 18.86
C GLU A 76 -0.87 -7.19 18.51
N LEU A 77 -0.65 -6.11 19.27
CA LEU A 77 0.52 -5.24 19.09
C LEU A 77 1.85 -5.99 19.26
N ARG A 78 1.92 -6.93 20.22
CA ARG A 78 3.09 -7.81 20.36
C ARG A 78 3.23 -8.77 19.18
N ALA A 79 2.13 -9.34 18.70
CA ALA A 79 2.15 -10.21 17.53
C ALA A 79 2.63 -9.46 16.28
N ILE A 80 2.14 -8.24 16.04
CA ILE A 80 2.60 -7.35 14.96
C ILE A 80 4.11 -7.13 15.05
N LYS A 81 4.63 -6.76 16.23
CA LYS A 81 6.08 -6.58 16.43
C LYS A 81 6.90 -7.83 16.11
N ILE A 82 6.42 -9.01 16.48
CA ILE A 82 7.09 -10.28 16.18
C ILE A 82 7.10 -10.53 14.67
N VAL A 83 5.97 -10.33 13.99
CA VAL A 83 5.87 -10.52 12.53
C VAL A 83 6.75 -9.50 11.79
N ASP A 84 6.81 -8.26 12.25
CA ASP A 84 7.66 -7.23 11.64
C ASP A 84 9.15 -7.54 11.81
N ALA A 85 9.56 -8.00 13.00
CA ALA A 85 10.93 -8.49 13.20
C ALA A 85 11.25 -9.69 12.30
N LEU A 86 10.28 -10.60 12.10
CA LEU A 86 10.40 -11.74 11.21
C LEU A 86 10.62 -11.30 9.76
N ARG A 87 9.82 -10.36 9.28
CA ARG A 87 9.91 -9.77 7.93
C ARG A 87 11.27 -9.13 7.70
N LEU A 88 11.73 -8.31 8.64
CA LEU A 88 13.02 -7.62 8.52
C LEU A 88 14.18 -8.61 8.44
N ARG A 89 14.18 -9.63 9.31
CA ARG A 89 15.19 -10.69 9.32
C ARG A 89 15.21 -11.46 8.00
N GLU A 90 14.06 -11.89 7.49
CA GLU A 90 13.98 -12.63 6.22
C GLU A 90 14.33 -11.76 5.02
N GLN A 91 13.97 -10.48 5.03
CA GLN A 91 14.41 -9.51 4.02
C GLN A 91 15.93 -9.49 3.89
N GLN A 92 16.64 -9.38 5.02
CA GLN A 92 18.10 -9.34 5.02
C GLN A 92 18.73 -10.70 4.67
N ALA A 93 18.25 -11.78 5.29
CA ALA A 93 18.91 -13.08 5.25
C ALA A 93 18.54 -13.95 4.04
N ILE A 94 17.39 -13.70 3.40
CA ILE A 94 16.87 -14.53 2.31
C ILE A 94 16.79 -13.70 1.03
N TRP A 95 16.09 -12.56 1.08
CA TRP A 95 15.74 -11.79 -0.11
C TRP A 95 16.87 -10.88 -0.59
N PHE A 96 17.71 -10.37 0.32
CA PHE A 96 18.87 -9.52 -0.03
C PHE A 96 20.20 -10.27 0.02
N ALA A 97 20.21 -11.51 0.49
CA ALA A 97 21.42 -12.33 0.54
C ALA A 97 21.84 -12.85 -0.85
N ASP A 98 20.88 -12.95 -1.77
CA ASP A 98 21.09 -13.43 -3.13
C ASP A 98 20.55 -12.39 -4.12
N PRO A 99 21.41 -11.72 -4.91
CA PRO A 99 20.98 -10.68 -5.85
C PRO A 99 20.08 -11.23 -6.96
N ASP A 100 20.07 -12.54 -7.21
CA ASP A 100 19.19 -13.17 -8.18
C ASP A 100 17.79 -13.48 -7.60
N LYS A 101 17.55 -13.21 -6.31
CA LYS A 101 16.30 -13.53 -5.59
C LYS A 101 15.63 -12.31 -4.98
N GLU A 102 15.50 -11.24 -5.76
CA GLU A 102 14.78 -10.05 -5.31
C GLU A 102 13.24 -10.27 -5.23
N PRO A 103 12.54 -9.57 -4.33
CA PRO A 103 11.08 -9.49 -4.38
C PRO A 103 10.62 -8.89 -5.72
N GLY A 104 9.87 -9.66 -6.51
CA GLY A 104 9.45 -9.27 -7.87
C GLY A 104 9.80 -10.28 -8.95
N MET A 105 10.65 -11.27 -8.62
CA MET A 105 10.94 -12.41 -9.51
C MET A 105 9.69 -13.25 -9.80
N PRO A 106 9.63 -13.95 -10.96
CA PRO A 106 8.53 -14.84 -11.28
C PRO A 106 8.28 -15.85 -10.14
N PHE A 107 7.02 -16.03 -9.77
CA PHE A 107 6.64 -16.87 -8.62
C PHE A 107 7.28 -18.26 -8.66
N LEU A 108 7.38 -18.89 -9.83
CA LEU A 108 7.94 -20.22 -9.97
C LEU A 108 9.41 -20.31 -9.54
N TRP A 109 10.16 -19.22 -9.61
CA TRP A 109 11.57 -19.18 -9.21
C TRP A 109 11.73 -18.97 -7.70
N ALA A 110 10.82 -18.19 -7.10
CA ALA A 110 10.83 -17.93 -5.67
C ALA A 110 10.05 -18.98 -4.85
N LYS A 111 9.22 -19.81 -5.49
CA LYS A 111 8.26 -20.72 -4.82
C LYS A 111 8.90 -21.55 -3.70
N ASP A 112 10.01 -22.22 -3.99
CA ASP A 112 10.64 -23.11 -3.01
C ASP A 112 11.27 -22.33 -1.86
N THR A 113 11.84 -21.15 -2.16
CA THR A 113 12.33 -20.21 -1.15
C THR A 113 11.19 -19.70 -0.26
N ILE A 114 10.06 -19.27 -0.86
CA ILE A 114 8.85 -18.82 -0.14
C ILE A 114 8.34 -19.92 0.78
N ALA A 115 8.26 -21.17 0.30
CA ALA A 115 7.76 -22.28 1.10
C ALA A 115 8.61 -22.57 2.35
N GLN A 116 9.89 -22.19 2.33
CA GLN A 116 10.83 -22.40 3.42
C GLN A 116 10.83 -21.25 4.45
N THR A 117 10.26 -20.09 4.13
CA THR A 117 10.25 -18.96 5.07
C THR A 117 9.38 -19.23 6.29
N ASP A 118 9.77 -18.68 7.43
CA ASP A 118 9.00 -18.80 8.66
C ASP A 118 7.73 -17.96 8.58
N LEU A 119 7.79 -16.83 7.87
CA LEU A 119 6.62 -16.01 7.59
C LEU A 119 5.54 -16.78 6.82
N PHE A 120 5.92 -17.52 5.78
CA PHE A 120 4.96 -18.32 5.01
C PHE A 120 4.35 -19.44 5.85
N LYS A 121 5.18 -20.17 6.63
CA LYS A 121 4.70 -21.20 7.56
C LYS A 121 3.73 -20.62 8.59
N LEU A 122 4.01 -19.43 9.09
CA LEU A 122 3.16 -18.71 10.05
C LEU A 122 1.81 -18.33 9.44
N ILE A 123 1.79 -17.75 8.24
CA ILE A 123 0.55 -17.40 7.51
C ILE A 123 -0.26 -18.67 7.21
N LYS A 124 0.39 -19.73 6.74
CA LYS A 124 -0.25 -21.02 6.47
C LYS A 124 -0.92 -21.61 7.73
N LYS A 125 -0.29 -21.44 8.90
CA LYS A 125 -0.82 -21.87 10.20
C LYS A 125 -1.97 -20.99 10.69
N ALA A 126 -1.89 -19.67 10.49
CA ALA A 126 -2.92 -18.73 10.91
C ALA A 126 -4.25 -18.96 10.18
N GLY A 127 -4.19 -19.48 8.94
CA GLY A 127 -5.34 -19.67 8.07
C GLY A 127 -5.75 -18.35 7.43
N VAL A 128 -6.11 -18.38 6.14
CA VAL A 128 -6.64 -17.19 5.45
C VAL A 128 -8.12 -17.08 5.82
N GLY A 129 -8.42 -16.41 6.93
CA GLY A 129 -9.78 -16.22 7.42
C GLY A 129 -10.57 -15.26 6.52
N LEU A 130 -11.61 -15.76 5.86
CA LEU A 130 -12.63 -15.03 5.07
C LEU A 130 -13.53 -14.10 5.93
N GLY A 131 -13.01 -13.40 6.94
CA GLY A 131 -13.88 -12.68 7.88
C GLY A 131 -13.23 -11.62 8.77
N ALA A 132 -12.09 -11.07 8.38
CA ALA A 132 -11.50 -9.90 9.04
C ALA A 132 -11.05 -8.87 8.00
N CYS A 133 -12.00 -8.46 7.16
CA CYS A 133 -11.93 -7.28 6.31
C CYS A 133 -13.28 -6.57 6.39
#